data_AF-A0A941WIR7-F1
#
_entry.id   AF-A0A941WIR7-F1
#
_cell.length_a   1.000
_cell.length_b   1.000
_cell.length_c   1.000
_cell.angle_alpha   90.00
_cell.angle_beta   90.00
_cell.angle_gamma   90.00
#
_symmetry.space_group_name_H-M   'P 1'
#
loop_
_entity.id
_entity.type
_entity.pdbx_description
1 polymer ?
#
loop_
_entity_poly.entity_id
_entity_poly.type
_entity_poly.pdbx_seq_one_letter_code
_entity_poly.pdbx_strand_id
1 'polypeptide(L)'
;ESALSILPYSQQRIRLQLLYGIQSTWVLKTSADGVYYDEGKGKRSLGWMISQGAGWKPSSLPFQSDIYLAYFHTDDYYSRINSYEKNILYAFSMPSFYGKGIRLSFSFRWDILNKLSLSAKLGHSYYADRDLIGTDQEEIKGHNKTDMYMLLRYKF
;
A
#
# COMPACT_ATOMS: atom_id res chain seq x y z
N GLU A 1 16.42 -8.68 -36.34
CA GLU A 1 16.57 -8.39 -34.90
C GLU A 1 16.88 -6.91 -34.72
N SER A 2 15.92 -6.14 -34.22
CA SER A 2 16.13 -4.73 -33.86
C SER A 2 16.72 -4.68 -32.46
N ALA A 3 18.01 -4.34 -32.35
CA ALA A 3 18.68 -4.14 -31.08
C ALA A 3 17.94 -3.05 -30.28
N LEU A 4 17.29 -3.45 -29.19
CA LEU A 4 16.70 -2.52 -28.22
C LEU A 4 17.85 -1.71 -27.60
N SER A 5 18.03 -0.48 -28.09
CA SER A 5 18.95 0.48 -27.51
C SER A 5 18.46 0.84 -26.11
N ILE A 6 19.11 0.30 -25.08
CA ILE A 6 18.82 0.63 -23.68
C ILE A 6 19.30 2.08 -23.47
N LEU A 7 18.36 3.02 -23.41
CA LEU A 7 18.67 4.41 -23.14
C LEU A 7 19.06 4.55 -21.66
N PRO A 8 20.08 5.36 -21.33
CA PRO A 8 20.41 5.64 -19.94
C PRO A 8 19.25 6.39 -19.29
N TYR A 9 18.71 5.84 -18.20
CA TYR A 9 17.65 6.45 -17.41
C TYR A 9 18.16 6.76 -16.00
N SER A 10 17.68 7.86 -15.43
CA SER A 10 17.91 8.22 -14.04
C SER A 10 16.59 8.09 -13.26
N GLN A 11 16.64 7.42 -12.12
CA GLN A 11 15.48 7.26 -11.25
C GLN A 11 15.85 7.66 -9.83
N GLN A 12 15.23 8.70 -9.32
CA GLN A 12 15.39 9.18 -7.96
C GLN A 12 14.15 8.83 -7.14
N ARG A 13 14.36 8.34 -5.91
CA ARG A 13 13.28 7.99 -4.99
C ARG A 13 13.54 8.65 -3.65
N ILE A 14 12.55 9.36 -3.15
CA ILE A 14 12.60 10.04 -1.86
C ILE A 14 11.43 9.54 -1.03
N ARG A 15 11.71 9.23 0.23
CA ARG A 15 10.72 8.75 1.20
C ARG A 15 10.93 9.47 2.52
N LEU A 16 9.87 10.11 3.00
CA LEU A 16 9.80 10.71 4.32
C LEU A 16 8.75 9.97 5.14
N GLN A 17 9.08 9.57 6.36
CA GLN A 17 8.15 8.90 7.26
C GLN A 17 8.21 9.54 8.65
N LEU A 18 7.05 9.89 9.18
CA LEU A 18 6.86 10.42 10.52
C LEU A 18 6.04 9.40 11.32
N LEU A 19 6.61 8.95 12.44
CA LEU A 19 5.98 8.01 13.35
C LEU A 19 5.72 8.73 14.68
N TYR A 20 4.46 8.80 15.08
CA TYR A 20 4.03 9.45 16.30
C TYR A 20 3.28 8.46 17.18
N GLY A 21 3.85 8.12 18.34
CA GLY A 21 3.25 7.23 19.32
C GLY A 21 2.67 8.00 20.50
N ILE A 22 1.39 7.81 20.81
CA ILE A 22 0.74 8.39 22.01
C ILE A 22 0.47 7.27 23.01
N GLN A 23 1.08 7.38 24.19
CA GLN A 23 0.84 6.50 25.35
C GLN A 23 0.82 5.00 25.01
N SER A 24 1.70 4.58 24.09
CA SER A 24 1.82 3.20 23.58
C SER A 24 0.54 2.57 22.99
N THR A 25 -0.56 3.33 22.92
CA THR A 25 -1.88 2.86 22.53
C THR A 25 -2.23 3.30 21.12
N TRP A 26 -1.80 4.49 20.73
CA TRP A 26 -1.97 5.01 19.38
C TRP A 26 -0.62 5.15 18.69
N VAL A 27 -0.56 4.73 17.43
CA VAL A 27 0.61 4.88 16.57
C VAL A 27 0.12 5.50 15.27
N LEU A 28 0.42 6.77 15.07
CA LEU A 28 0.17 7.46 13.82
C LEU A 28 1.43 7.37 12.95
N LYS A 29 1.25 7.08 11.67
CA LYS A 29 2.32 7.02 10.69
C LYS A 29 1.94 7.88 9.50
N THR A 30 2.59 9.02 9.32
CA THR A 30 2.48 9.79 8.09
C THR A 30 3.67 9.45 7.21
N SER A 31 3.47 9.25 5.91
CA SER A 31 4.56 8.98 4.98
C SER A 31 4.31 9.68 3.65
N ALA A 32 5.34 10.32 3.11
CA ALA A 32 5.33 10.93 1.79
C ALA A 32 6.44 10.27 0.95
N ASP A 33 6.06 9.76 -0.21
CA ASP A 33 6.92 9.09 -1.16
C ASP A 33 6.90 9.88 -2.47
N GLY A 34 8.08 10.08 -3.08
CA GLY A 34 8.25 10.74 -4.36
C GLY A 34 9.20 9.95 -5.24
N VAL A 35 8.86 9.83 -6.51
CA VAL A 35 9.66 9.16 -7.54
C VAL A 35 9.78 10.12 -8.71
N TYR A 36 11.01 10.41 -9.12
CA TYR A 36 11.29 11.19 -10.32
C TYR A 36 12.06 10.30 -11.28
N TYR A 37 11.51 10.11 -12.47
CA TYR A 37 12.11 9.34 -13.55
C TYR A 37 12.41 10.25 -14.74
N ASP A 38 13.66 10.25 -15.18
CA ASP A 38 14.13 11.03 -16.32
C ASP A 38 14.86 10.12 -17.31
N GLU A 39 14.27 9.96 -18.48
CA GLU A 39 14.92 9.32 -19.64
C GLU A 39 15.41 10.44 -20.56
N GLY A 40 16.73 10.52 -20.79
CA GLY A 40 17.41 11.66 -21.42
C GLY A 40 16.96 12.06 -22.84
N LYS A 41 15.94 11.40 -23.41
CA LYS A 41 15.22 11.79 -24.64
C LYS A 41 13.80 12.35 -24.39
N GLY A 42 13.55 12.93 -23.22
CA GLY A 42 12.38 13.81 -23.00
C GLY A 42 11.15 13.16 -22.38
N LYS A 43 11.23 11.90 -21.94
CA LYS A 43 10.18 11.29 -21.10
C LYS A 43 10.51 11.55 -19.63
N ARG A 44 9.81 12.52 -19.07
CA ARG A 44 9.81 12.83 -17.63
C ARG A 44 8.56 12.21 -17.02
N SER A 45 8.73 11.44 -15.95
CA SER A 45 7.61 10.90 -15.20
C SER A 45 7.77 11.21 -13.73
N LEU A 46 6.79 11.91 -13.17
CA LEU A 46 6.72 12.21 -11.75
C LEU A 46 5.68 11.30 -11.11
N GLY A 47 6.04 10.74 -9.96
CA GLY A 47 5.14 10.02 -9.09
C GLY A 47 5.25 10.54 -7.68
N TRP A 48 4.12 10.71 -7.00
CA TRP A 48 4.10 10.96 -5.57
C TRP A 48 2.96 10.20 -4.89
N MET A 49 3.17 9.88 -3.62
CA MET A 49 2.17 9.24 -2.78
C MET A 49 2.26 9.83 -1.39
N ILE A 50 1.11 10.18 -0.82
CA ILE A 50 0.98 10.55 0.57
C ILE A 50 0.17 9.47 1.24
N SER A 51 0.62 9.00 2.40
CA SER A 51 -0.08 8.01 3.18
C SER A 51 -0.14 8.37 4.66
N GLN A 52 -1.25 8.00 5.26
CA GLN A 52 -1.58 8.20 6.66
C GLN A 52 -2.06 6.88 7.24
N GLY A 53 -1.30 6.34 8.18
CA GLY A 53 -1.67 5.21 9.01
C GLY A 53 -2.05 5.67 10.41
N ALA A 54 -3.02 5.00 10.99
CA ALA A 54 -3.39 5.11 12.39
C ALA A 54 -3.59 3.69 12.94
N GLY A 55 -2.69 3.28 13.82
CA GLY A 55 -2.75 2.04 14.58
C GLY A 55 -3.26 2.30 15.98
N TRP A 56 -4.22 1.51 16.42
CA TRP A 56 -4.72 1.47 17.78
C TRP A 56 -4.44 0.09 18.37
N LYS A 57 -3.56 0.06 19.36
CA LYS A 57 -3.07 -1.14 20.03
C LYS A 57 -2.97 -0.89 21.54
N PRO A 58 -4.09 -0.97 22.28
CA PRO A 58 -4.06 -0.87 23.74
C PRO A 58 -3.32 -2.07 24.34
N SER A 59 -2.46 -1.84 25.33
CA SER A 59 -1.79 -2.94 26.05
C SER A 59 -2.74 -3.74 26.95
N SER A 60 -3.88 -3.18 27.33
CA SER A 60 -4.86 -3.78 28.25
C SER A 60 -5.96 -4.58 27.54
N LEU A 61 -6.14 -4.41 26.22
CA LEU A 61 -7.22 -5.02 25.47
C LEU A 61 -6.69 -6.02 24.45
N PRO A 62 -7.36 -7.17 24.26
CA PRO A 62 -6.88 -8.22 23.37
C PRO A 62 -7.21 -7.96 21.89
N PHE A 63 -7.52 -6.73 21.50
CA PHE A 63 -7.77 -6.37 20.10
C PHE A 63 -6.81 -5.28 19.64
N GLN A 64 -6.52 -5.27 18.34
CA GLN A 64 -5.67 -4.30 17.67
C GLN A 64 -6.35 -3.95 16.35
N SER A 65 -6.36 -2.67 16.01
CA SER A 65 -6.90 -2.21 14.74
C SER A 65 -5.91 -1.24 14.12
N ASP A 66 -5.68 -1.36 12.82
CA ASP A 66 -4.88 -0.41 12.07
C ASP A 66 -5.65 0.01 10.83
N ILE A 67 -5.71 1.31 10.61
CA ILE A 67 -6.25 1.93 9.40
C ILE A 67 -5.06 2.53 8.64
N TYR A 68 -5.09 2.40 7.33
CA TYR A 68 -4.11 2.98 6.43
C TYR A 68 -4.84 3.57 5.22
N LEU A 69 -4.59 4.84 4.96
CA LEU A 69 -5.05 5.57 3.81
C LEU A 69 -3.83 6.01 3.02
N ALA A 70 -3.84 5.84 1.71
CA ALA A 70 -2.86 6.42 0.82
C ALA A 70 -3.54 7.04 -0.39
N TYR A 71 -3.07 8.21 -0.79
CA TYR A 71 -3.39 8.82 -2.07
C TYR A 71 -2.12 8.78 -2.92
N PHE A 72 -2.21 8.22 -4.11
CA PHE A 72 -1.09 8.15 -5.05
C PHE A 72 -1.46 8.81 -6.37
N HIS A 73 -0.48 9.49 -6.94
CA HIS A 73 -0.59 10.17 -8.21
C HIS A 73 0.72 9.94 -8.97
N THR A 74 0.64 9.18 -10.04
CA THR A 74 1.80 8.83 -10.87
C THR A 74 1.39 9.01 -12.33
N ASP A 75 2.24 9.68 -13.10
CA ASP A 75 1.94 10.00 -14.50
C ASP A 75 2.03 8.76 -15.40
N ASP A 76 2.88 7.79 -15.06
CA ASP A 76 3.16 6.63 -15.90
C ASP A 76 3.54 5.38 -15.09
N TYR A 77 3.54 4.22 -15.76
CA TYR A 77 3.99 2.96 -15.16
C TYR A 77 5.46 3.00 -14.69
N TYR A 78 6.31 3.80 -15.35
CA TYR A 78 7.72 3.97 -14.99
C TYR A 78 7.94 4.66 -13.64
N SER A 79 6.99 5.47 -13.16
CA SER A 79 7.04 6.14 -11.85
C SER A 79 6.23 5.41 -10.77
N ARG A 80 5.98 4.10 -10.94
CA ARG A 80 5.23 3.28 -9.97
C ARG A 80 5.72 3.47 -8.53
N ILE A 81 4.76 3.58 -7.62
CA ILE A 81 5.02 3.72 -6.19
C ILE A 81 4.51 2.48 -5.47
N ASN A 82 5.39 1.86 -4.69
CA ASN A 82 5.03 0.73 -3.86
C ASN A 82 4.44 1.25 -2.56
N SER A 83 3.25 0.77 -2.19
CA SER A 83 2.67 1.07 -0.90
C SER A 83 3.17 0.10 0.15
N TYR A 84 3.52 0.67 1.30
CA TYR A 84 4.01 -0.05 2.46
C TYR A 84 2.92 -0.05 3.52
N GLU A 85 1.78 -0.62 3.16
CA GLU A 85 0.69 -0.86 4.09
C GLU A 85 1.04 -1.96 5.10
N LYS A 86 0.52 -1.84 6.33
CA LYS A 86 0.70 -2.87 7.35
C LYS A 86 -0.05 -4.12 6.91
N ASN A 87 0.60 -5.27 7.01
CA ASN A 87 0.03 -6.56 6.64
C ASN A 87 -0.32 -7.40 7.87
N ILE A 88 -1.26 -8.33 7.71
CA ILE A 88 -1.53 -9.36 8.72
C ILE A 88 -0.36 -10.34 8.76
N LEU A 89 -0.21 -11.02 9.90
CA LEU A 89 0.78 -12.09 10.06
C LEU A 89 0.60 -13.12 8.93
N TYR A 90 1.67 -13.53 8.25
CA TYR A 90 1.70 -14.46 7.10
C TYR A 90 1.08 -14.00 5.77
N ALA A 91 0.50 -12.80 5.68
CA ALA A 91 0.14 -12.24 4.37
C ALA A 91 1.21 -11.25 3.93
N PHE A 92 2.07 -11.63 2.99
CA PHE A 92 2.97 -10.67 2.35
C PHE A 92 2.28 -10.09 1.12
N SER A 93 1.81 -8.85 1.20
CA SER A 93 1.26 -8.11 0.07
C SER A 93 1.95 -6.75 -0.04
N MET A 94 2.70 -6.54 -1.12
CA MET A 94 3.29 -5.24 -1.46
C MET A 94 2.64 -4.72 -2.73
N PRO A 95 1.47 -4.04 -2.61
CA PRO A 95 0.80 -3.52 -3.78
C PRO A 95 1.64 -2.39 -4.40
N SER A 96 1.89 -2.52 -5.70
CA SER A 96 2.53 -1.50 -6.52
C SER A 96 1.43 -0.69 -7.21
N PHE A 97 1.40 0.61 -6.97
CA PHE A 97 0.40 1.52 -7.53
C PHE A 97 0.99 2.33 -8.68
N TYR A 98 0.20 2.49 -9.73
CA TYR A 98 0.49 3.29 -10.92
C TYR A 98 -0.81 3.94 -11.41
N GLY A 99 -0.75 5.15 -11.99
CA GLY A 99 -1.88 6.04 -12.24
C GLY A 99 -2.25 6.92 -11.03
N LYS A 100 -3.53 7.32 -10.96
CA LYS A 100 -4.09 8.13 -9.87
C LYS A 100 -5.16 7.36 -9.11
N GLY A 101 -5.08 7.36 -7.80
CA GLY A 101 -6.03 6.61 -6.97
C GLY A 101 -5.85 6.77 -5.48
N ILE A 102 -6.77 6.16 -4.75
CA ILE A 102 -6.79 6.09 -3.30
C ILE A 102 -6.71 4.62 -2.89
N ARG A 103 -5.85 4.31 -1.93
CA ARG A 103 -5.78 3.02 -1.26
C ARG A 103 -6.25 3.17 0.18
N LEU A 104 -7.24 2.40 0.54
CA LEU A 104 -7.78 2.26 1.88
C LEU A 104 -7.51 0.84 2.36
N SER A 105 -6.75 0.67 3.43
CA SER A 105 -6.53 -0.63 4.06
C SER A 105 -6.95 -0.56 5.51
N PHE A 106 -7.77 -1.51 5.93
CA PHE A 106 -8.15 -1.73 7.31
C PHE A 106 -7.67 -3.11 7.73
N SER A 107 -6.95 -3.20 8.84
CA SER A 107 -6.61 -4.48 9.44
C SER A 107 -7.07 -4.52 10.88
N PHE A 108 -7.64 -5.66 11.26
CA PHE A 108 -8.15 -5.92 12.58
C PHE A 108 -7.55 -7.23 13.08
N ARG A 109 -7.19 -7.28 14.35
CA ARG A 109 -6.73 -8.48 15.03
C ARG A 109 -7.39 -8.58 16.39
N TRP A 110 -7.89 -9.75 16.71
CA TRP A 110 -8.50 -10.06 17.99
C TRP A 110 -7.93 -11.37 18.54
N ASP A 111 -7.26 -11.28 19.68
CA ASP A 111 -6.76 -12.41 20.45
C ASP A 111 -7.87 -12.89 21.40
N ILE A 112 -8.76 -13.77 20.94
CA ILE A 112 -9.93 -14.26 21.69
C ILE A 112 -9.50 -15.03 22.95
N LEU A 113 -8.47 -15.87 22.81
CA LEU A 113 -7.80 -16.56 23.91
C LEU A 113 -6.28 -16.44 23.74
N ASN A 114 -5.51 -16.68 24.79
CA ASN A 114 -4.04 -16.79 24.69
C ASN A 114 -3.59 -17.81 23.62
N LYS A 115 -4.46 -18.79 23.33
CA LYS A 115 -4.26 -19.84 22.32
C LYS A 115 -4.94 -19.55 20.98
N LEU A 116 -5.90 -18.63 20.89
CA LEU A 116 -6.71 -18.40 19.69
C LEU A 116 -6.68 -16.92 19.29
N SER A 117 -6.18 -16.63 18.08
CA SER A 117 -6.15 -15.28 17.53
C SER A 117 -6.76 -15.24 16.14
N LEU A 118 -7.68 -14.31 15.93
CA LEU A 118 -8.30 -13.99 14.65
C LEU A 118 -7.67 -12.71 14.09
N SER A 119 -7.38 -12.66 12.80
CA SER A 119 -6.92 -11.46 12.11
C SER A 119 -7.64 -11.33 10.79
N ALA A 120 -8.08 -10.13 10.44
CA ALA A 120 -8.73 -9.80 9.19
C ALA A 120 -8.07 -8.55 8.59
N LYS A 121 -7.97 -8.49 7.27
CA LYS A 121 -7.53 -7.30 6.55
C LYS A 121 -8.39 -7.11 5.32
N LEU A 122 -8.86 -5.89 5.16
CA LEU A 122 -9.65 -5.41 4.04
C LEU A 122 -8.85 -4.33 3.34
N GLY A 123 -8.54 -4.55 2.06
CA GLY A 123 -7.86 -3.59 1.23
C GLY A 123 -8.76 -3.14 0.09
N HIS A 124 -9.15 -1.88 0.08
CA HIS A 124 -9.89 -1.27 -1.00
C HIS A 124 -9.00 -0.28 -1.76
N SER A 125 -8.87 -0.45 -3.07
CA SER A 125 -8.13 0.42 -3.98
C SER A 125 -9.11 1.02 -4.99
N TYR A 126 -9.22 2.35 -5.00
CA TYR A 126 -9.99 3.11 -5.95
C TYR A 126 -9.05 3.77 -6.95
N TYR A 127 -9.21 3.54 -8.24
CA TYR A 127 -8.43 4.18 -9.30
C TYR A 127 -9.30 5.20 -10.04
N ALA A 128 -8.96 6.48 -9.94
CA ALA A 128 -9.75 7.55 -10.54
C ALA A 128 -9.49 7.74 -12.05
N ASP A 129 -8.37 7.20 -12.55
CA ASP A 129 -7.83 7.51 -13.90
C ASP A 129 -7.98 6.37 -14.91
N ARG A 130 -8.71 5.30 -14.57
CA ARG A 130 -8.90 4.16 -15.48
C ARG A 130 -10.09 3.29 -15.11
N ASP A 131 -10.84 2.85 -16.11
CA ASP A 131 -11.93 1.88 -15.99
C ASP A 131 -11.45 0.40 -15.92
N LEU A 132 -10.15 0.15 -16.05
CA LEU A 132 -9.55 -1.18 -16.14
C LEU A 132 -8.31 -1.28 -15.24
N ILE A 133 -8.27 -2.28 -14.36
CA ILE A 133 -7.13 -2.55 -13.46
C ILE A 133 -6.53 -3.91 -13.80
N GLY A 134 -5.25 -3.95 -14.14
CA GLY A 134 -4.52 -5.18 -14.48
C GLY A 134 -4.28 -5.33 -15.98
N THR A 135 -3.63 -6.42 -16.35
CA THR A 135 -3.39 -6.80 -17.75
C THR A 135 -3.69 -8.29 -17.88
N ASP A 136 -4.34 -8.68 -18.99
CA ASP A 136 -4.57 -10.06 -19.36
C ASP A 136 -5.52 -10.79 -18.36
N GLN A 137 -5.16 -11.96 -17.83
CA GLN A 137 -6.07 -12.75 -16.97
C GLN A 137 -6.35 -12.15 -15.58
N GLU A 138 -5.63 -11.09 -15.17
CA GLU A 138 -5.89 -10.33 -13.93
C GLU A 138 -6.69 -9.03 -14.18
N GLU A 139 -7.29 -8.89 -15.36
CA GLU A 139 -8.08 -7.71 -15.72
C GLU A 139 -9.38 -7.63 -14.91
N ILE A 140 -9.42 -6.65 -14.00
CA ILE A 140 -10.63 -6.28 -13.26
C ILE A 140 -11.30 -5.14 -14.04
N LYS A 141 -12.48 -5.42 -14.59
CA LYS A 141 -13.37 -4.41 -15.17
C LYS A 141 -13.95 -3.55 -14.04
N GLY A 142 -13.52 -2.29 -13.97
CA GLY A 142 -13.98 -1.31 -12.99
C GLY A 142 -12.84 -0.61 -12.25
N HIS A 143 -13.18 0.52 -11.62
CA HIS A 143 -12.26 1.40 -10.89
C HIS A 143 -11.91 0.92 -9.48
N ASN A 144 -12.56 -0.15 -9.01
CA ASN A 144 -12.52 -0.60 -7.62
C ASN A 144 -11.94 -2.00 -7.51
N LYS A 145 -10.86 -2.14 -6.73
CA LYS A 145 -10.30 -3.43 -6.32
C LYS A 145 -10.45 -3.60 -4.82
N THR A 146 -11.17 -4.64 -4.39
CA THR A 146 -11.31 -4.98 -2.96
C THR A 146 -10.69 -6.34 -2.70
N ASP A 147 -9.65 -6.36 -1.88
CA ASP A 147 -8.95 -7.55 -1.42
C ASP A 147 -9.32 -7.82 0.04
N MET A 148 -9.62 -9.07 0.37
CA MET A 148 -9.95 -9.49 1.73
C MET A 148 -9.10 -10.67 2.16
N TYR A 149 -8.49 -10.56 3.34
CA TYR A 149 -7.67 -11.58 3.95
C TYR A 149 -8.20 -11.88 5.35
N MET A 150 -8.29 -13.16 5.70
CA MET A 150 -8.63 -13.60 7.04
C MET A 150 -7.66 -14.69 7.47
N LEU A 151 -7.22 -14.65 8.72
CA LEU A 151 -6.35 -15.64 9.34
C LEU A 151 -6.89 -15.99 10.72
N LEU A 152 -7.15 -17.28 10.93
CA LEU A 152 -7.39 -17.85 12.25
C LEU A 152 -6.14 -18.63 12.66
N ARG A 153 -5.57 -18.31 13.82
CA ARG A 153 -4.40 -19.00 14.37
C ARG A 153 -4.74 -19.60 15.72
N TYR A 154 -4.55 -20.91 15.84
CA TYR A 154 -4.65 -21.66 17.08
C TYR A 154 -3.25 -22.16 17.50
N LYS A 155 -2.86 -21.96 18.76
CA LYS A 155 -1.60 -22.43 19.36
C LYS A 155 -1.95 -23.51 20.39
N PHE A 156 -1.41 -24.72 20.19
CA PHE A 156 -1.63 -25.85 21.08
C PHE A 156 -0.86 -25.70 22.40
#